data_AF-A0A7G5ZRM2-F1
#
_entry.id   AF-A0A7G5ZRM2-F1
#
_cell.length_a   1.000
_cell.length_b   1.000
_cell.length_c   1.000
_cell.angle_alpha   90.00
_cell.angle_beta   90.00
_cell.angle_gamma   90.00
#
_symmetry.space_group_name_H-M   'P 1'
#
loop_
_entity.id
_entity.type
_entity.pdbx_description
1 polymer ?
#
loop_
_entity_poly.entity_id
_entity_poly.type
_entity_poly.pdbx_seq_one_letter_code
_entity_poly.pdbx_strand_id
1 'polypeptide(L)'
;MVRIAVSARGDARLLLDISLCSQAWTPAGCPGGADELRTGWSIPRDGVEVPLAEIADTETAHVRLDIVLDPADGSGSTDVRVLAQGAGRRSASGRTEASRPPECHRAPRGPSPPVRHSCSGGVPAATASRKSGTRRGACTMSRPTRARLAAGLVGVAVLVGIASAPSVPLTDAAFTDSEYASGSFTAATLSTPTVTSCTVTNFLGTFTGFTITWTSPYQKVQQRLSINNVVVDNTNVTQTGTGPYTYSATISSGLLNTLLGSLLGSTNTVRVDSIYSGTSWASPAVTRTLSVGGLLGLGGNNTCT
;
A
#
# COMPACT_ATOMS: atom_id res chain seq x y z
N MET A 1 18.79 -18.08 6.36
CA MET A 1 18.70 -16.63 6.66
C MET A 1 18.55 -15.84 5.37
N VAL A 2 17.66 -14.85 5.36
CA VAL A 2 17.34 -13.98 4.22
C VAL A 2 17.61 -12.53 4.61
N ARG A 3 18.42 -11.82 3.81
CA ARG A 3 18.71 -10.39 3.99
C ARG A 3 17.79 -9.57 3.10
N ILE A 4 17.16 -8.56 3.68
CA ILE A 4 16.33 -7.57 2.97
C ILE A 4 17.16 -6.28 2.83
N ALA A 5 17.22 -5.75 1.63
CA ALA A 5 17.92 -4.52 1.32
C ALA A 5 17.09 -3.64 0.36
N VAL A 6 17.42 -2.36 0.32
CA VAL A 6 16.83 -1.41 -0.63
C VAL A 6 17.95 -0.63 -1.34
N SER A 7 17.75 -0.31 -2.61
CA SER A 7 18.62 0.59 -3.36
C SER A 7 17.79 1.56 -4.18
N ALA A 8 18.33 2.73 -4.50
CA ALA A 8 17.68 3.69 -5.38
C ALA A 8 18.66 4.27 -6.40
N ARG A 9 18.15 4.68 -7.57
CA ARG A 9 18.88 5.44 -8.59
C ARG A 9 17.97 6.48 -9.23
N GLY A 10 18.48 7.69 -9.42
CA GLY A 10 17.76 8.77 -10.08
C GLY A 10 17.94 10.11 -9.38
N ASP A 11 17.17 11.09 -9.83
CA ASP A 11 17.43 12.49 -9.53
C ASP A 11 16.46 13.07 -8.49
N ALA A 12 15.28 12.48 -8.31
CA ALA A 12 14.33 12.91 -7.28
C ALA A 12 14.74 12.42 -5.89
N ARG A 13 14.90 13.33 -4.93
CA ARG A 13 15.00 12.99 -3.52
C ARG A 13 13.67 12.43 -3.03
N LEU A 14 13.76 11.27 -2.40
CA LEU A 14 12.63 10.58 -1.79
C LEU A 14 12.87 10.49 -0.29
N LEU A 15 11.80 10.65 0.48
CA LEU A 15 11.70 10.32 1.89
C LEU A 15 10.93 9.01 2.00
N LEU A 16 11.52 8.03 2.67
CA LEU A 16 10.94 6.70 2.81
C LEU A 16 10.63 6.42 4.29
N ASP A 17 9.41 5.95 4.54
CA ASP A 17 9.07 5.18 5.72
C ASP A 17 9.04 3.69 5.32
N ILE A 18 9.79 2.87 6.03
CA ILE A 18 9.92 1.43 5.73
C ILE A 18 9.56 0.65 6.98
N SER A 19 8.58 -0.24 6.85
CA SER A 19 8.12 -1.08 7.95
C SER A 19 8.01 -2.54 7.52
N LEU A 20 8.14 -3.44 8.49
CA LEU A 20 8.05 -4.87 8.31
C LEU A 20 6.91 -5.43 9.17
N CYS A 21 6.20 -6.44 8.65
CA CYS A 21 5.11 -7.10 9.34
C CYS A 21 5.24 -8.62 9.17
N SER A 22 5.03 -9.39 10.24
CA SER A 22 5.03 -10.87 10.17
C SER A 22 3.76 -11.43 9.52
N GLN A 23 2.77 -10.58 9.26
CA GLN A 23 1.50 -10.91 8.62
C GLN A 23 1.24 -10.01 7.42
N ALA A 24 0.33 -10.41 6.54
CA ALA A 24 -0.04 -9.57 5.40
C ALA A 24 -0.65 -8.24 5.89
N TRP A 25 -0.26 -7.15 5.24
CA TRP A 25 -0.82 -5.82 5.53
C TRP A 25 -2.31 -5.75 5.21
N THR A 26 -3.05 -5.02 6.04
CA THR A 26 -4.47 -4.71 5.83
C THR A 26 -4.67 -3.21 5.69
N PRO A 27 -5.84 -2.73 5.23
CA PRO A 27 -6.14 -1.29 5.24
C PRO A 27 -6.05 -0.64 6.63
N ALA A 28 -6.24 -1.42 7.69
CA ALA A 28 -6.09 -0.95 9.08
C ALA A 28 -4.64 -0.97 9.59
N GLY A 29 -3.67 -1.41 8.78
CA GLY A 29 -2.27 -1.58 9.14
C GLY A 29 -1.84 -3.04 9.29
N CYS A 30 -0.74 -3.25 10.01
CA CYS A 30 -0.20 -4.58 10.31
C CYS A 30 -0.97 -5.20 11.50
N PRO A 31 -1.65 -6.36 11.34
CA PRO A 31 -2.46 -6.96 12.40
C PRO A 31 -1.69 -7.32 13.69
N GLY A 32 -0.38 -7.55 13.59
CA GLY A 32 0.50 -7.86 14.72
C GLY A 32 1.33 -6.69 15.24
N GLY A 33 1.13 -5.48 14.71
CA GLY A 33 2.06 -4.36 14.91
C GLY A 33 3.24 -4.42 13.93
N ALA A 34 3.65 -3.26 13.45
CA ALA A 34 4.72 -3.14 12.47
C ALA A 34 6.05 -2.82 13.14
N ASP A 35 7.13 -3.43 12.66
CA ASP A 35 8.49 -3.04 13.01
C ASP A 35 8.94 -1.91 12.07
N GLU A 36 9.13 -0.72 12.61
CA GLU A 36 9.64 0.43 11.85
C GLU A 36 11.16 0.29 11.64
N LEU A 37 11.57 0.11 10.38
CA LEU A 37 12.98 -0.02 10.03
C LEU A 37 13.62 1.35 9.77
N ARG A 38 12.88 2.25 9.10
CA ARG A 38 13.30 3.62 8.76
C ARG A 38 12.08 4.54 8.71
N THR A 39 12.26 5.81 9.09
CA THR A 39 11.21 6.83 9.08
C THR A 39 11.78 8.17 8.60
N GLY A 40 11.11 8.84 7.66
CA GLY A 40 11.53 10.08 7.03
C GLY A 40 12.90 10.00 6.37
N TRP A 41 13.32 8.80 5.96
CA TRP A 41 14.71 8.54 5.59
C TRP A 41 14.98 8.91 4.15
N SER A 42 15.99 9.77 3.93
CA SER A 42 16.47 10.08 2.58
C SER A 42 17.35 8.93 2.07
N ILE A 43 16.80 8.12 1.17
CA ILE A 43 17.50 6.96 0.62
C ILE A 43 18.69 7.41 -0.26
N PRO A 44 19.91 6.82 -0.09
CA PRO A 44 21.02 7.01 -1.01
C PRO A 44 20.64 6.60 -2.45
N ARG A 45 21.00 7.42 -3.42
CA ARG A 45 20.64 7.27 -4.85
C ARG A 45 21.80 6.85 -5.74
N ASP A 46 22.88 6.36 -5.16
CA ASP A 46 24.08 5.84 -5.83
C ASP A 46 23.88 4.41 -6.37
N GLY A 47 22.72 3.81 -6.13
CA GLY A 47 22.42 2.42 -6.48
C GLY A 47 23.10 1.39 -5.60
N VAL A 48 23.73 1.80 -4.49
CA VAL A 48 24.31 0.89 -3.51
C VAL A 48 23.19 0.30 -2.66
N GLU A 49 23.27 -1.00 -2.38
CA GLU A 49 22.31 -1.69 -1.52
C GLU A 49 22.50 -1.30 -0.05
N VAL A 50 21.44 -0.78 0.54
CA VAL A 50 21.38 -0.47 1.98
C VAL A 50 20.65 -1.61 2.70
N PRO A 51 21.31 -2.33 3.63
CA PRO A 51 20.65 -3.36 4.43
C PRO A 51 19.55 -2.76 5.30
N LEU A 52 18.41 -3.45 5.36
CA LEU A 52 17.25 -3.06 6.16
C LEU A 52 16.99 -4.02 7.32
N ALA A 53 16.90 -5.32 7.02
CA ALA A 53 16.57 -6.36 8.00
C ALA A 53 17.13 -7.71 7.57
N GLU A 54 17.18 -8.64 8.52
CA GLU A 54 17.51 -10.04 8.28
C GLU A 54 16.45 -10.91 8.97
N ILE A 55 15.94 -11.91 8.27
CA ILE A 55 14.90 -12.82 8.77
C ILE A 55 15.36 -14.27 8.64
N ALA A 56 14.81 -15.17 9.46
CA ALA A 56 15.05 -16.59 9.29
C ALA A 56 14.49 -17.05 7.92
N ASP A 57 15.11 -18.07 7.32
CA ASP A 57 14.60 -18.66 6.07
C ASP A 57 13.30 -19.48 6.28
N THR A 58 12.93 -19.71 7.53
CA THR A 58 11.66 -20.32 7.94
C THR A 58 10.56 -19.29 8.24
N GLU A 59 10.87 -18.00 8.17
CA GLU A 59 9.94 -16.91 8.49
C GLU A 59 9.47 -16.19 7.22
N THR A 60 8.24 -15.68 7.29
CA THR A 60 7.67 -14.81 6.25
C THR A 60 7.57 -13.39 6.79
N ALA A 61 8.02 -12.43 5.99
CA ALA A 61 7.90 -11.01 6.29
C ALA A 61 7.25 -10.26 5.13
N HIS A 62 6.43 -9.27 5.45
CA HIS A 62 5.78 -8.37 4.51
C HIS A 62 6.34 -6.95 4.68
N VAL A 63 7.09 -6.48 3.69
CA VAL A 63 7.66 -5.13 3.68
C VAL A 63 6.62 -4.15 3.13
N ARG A 64 6.46 -3.01 3.81
CA ARG A 64 5.72 -1.86 3.31
C ARG A 64 6.67 -0.68 3.17
N LEU A 65 6.54 0.01 2.04
CA LEU A 65 7.26 1.24 1.75
C LEU A 65 6.22 2.34 1.53
N ASP A 66 6.26 3.37 2.36
CA ASP A 66 5.54 4.61 2.11
C ASP A 66 6.58 5.63 1.61
N ILE A 67 6.39 6.11 0.38
CA ILE A 67 7.38 6.90 -0.35
C ILE A 67 6.80 8.28 -0.65
N VAL A 68 7.53 9.31 -0.23
CA VAL A 68 7.15 10.72 -0.43
C VAL A 68 8.28 11.42 -1.17
N LEU A 69 7.93 12.35 -2.06
CA LEU A 69 8.92 13.22 -2.71
C LEU A 69 9.38 14.26 -1.69
N ASP A 70 10.69 14.45 -1.53
CA ASP A 70 11.23 15.46 -0.62
C ASP A 70 10.77 16.85 -1.09
N PRO A 71 10.04 17.63 -0.27
CA PRO A 71 9.51 18.94 -0.67
C PRO A 71 10.61 19.97 -0.95
N ALA A 72 11.84 19.74 -0.47
CA ALA A 72 12.98 20.59 -0.79
C ALA A 72 13.49 20.35 -2.23
N ASP A 73 13.06 19.28 -2.88
CA ASP A 73 13.49 18.89 -4.21
C ASP A 73 12.42 19.20 -5.26
N GLY A 74 12.88 19.49 -6.48
CA GLY A 74 12.01 19.79 -7.61
C GLY A 74 11.39 18.53 -8.23
N SER A 75 11.05 18.62 -9.52
CA SER A 75 10.63 17.45 -10.29
C SER A 75 11.79 16.49 -10.54
N GLY A 76 11.52 15.19 -10.61
CA GLY A 76 12.49 14.19 -11.03
C GLY A 76 11.90 12.79 -11.08
N SER A 77 12.76 11.80 -11.35
CA SER A 77 12.40 10.38 -11.32
C SER A 77 13.48 9.60 -10.58
N THR A 78 13.06 8.65 -9.74
CA THR A 78 13.95 7.76 -8.98
C THR A 78 13.37 6.35 -9.01
N ASP A 79 14.17 5.40 -9.50
CA ASP A 79 13.92 3.96 -9.43
C ASP A 79 14.31 3.47 -8.04
N VAL A 80 13.41 2.77 -7.34
CA VAL A 80 13.66 2.16 -6.03
C VAL A 80 13.47 0.66 -6.14
N ARG A 81 14.44 -0.11 -5.67
CA ARG A 81 14.46 -1.57 -5.73
C ARG A 81 14.54 -2.16 -4.33
N VAL A 82 13.66 -3.11 -4.04
CA VAL A 82 13.71 -3.95 -2.85
C VAL A 82 14.31 -5.29 -3.23
N LEU A 83 15.30 -5.75 -2.47
CA LEU A 83 16.00 -7.00 -2.71
C LEU A 83 15.88 -7.92 -1.49
N ALA A 84 15.58 -9.19 -1.73
CA ALA A 84 15.63 -10.24 -0.73
C ALA A 84 16.67 -11.29 -1.19
N GLN A 85 17.71 -11.49 -0.39
CA GLN A 85 18.81 -12.42 -0.69
C GLN A 85 18.85 -13.51 0.37
N GLY A 86 18.46 -14.72 -0.01
CA GLY A 86 18.67 -15.93 0.80
C GLY A 86 20.08 -16.49 0.62
N ALA A 87 20.57 -17.21 1.62
CA ALA A 87 21.81 -17.99 1.53
C ALA A 87 21.63 -19.22 0.61
N GLY A 88 21.39 -19.01 -0.68
CA GLY A 88 21.61 -20.04 -1.69
C GLY A 88 23.10 -20.19 -1.91
N ARG A 89 23.68 -21.36 -1.62
CA ARG A 89 25.04 -21.66 -2.08
C ARG A 89 25.04 -21.50 -3.60
N ARG A 90 25.75 -20.48 -4.12
CA ARG A 90 26.25 -20.54 -5.49
C ARG A 90 27.26 -21.67 -5.51
N SER A 91 26.80 -22.90 -5.71
CA SER A 91 27.68 -23.99 -6.09
C SER A 91 28.22 -23.60 -7.47
N ALA A 92 29.38 -22.96 -7.48
CA ALA A 92 30.21 -22.86 -8.66
C ALA A 92 30.60 -24.31 -9.01
N SER A 93 29.73 -24.98 -9.77
CA SER A 93 30.15 -26.11 -10.59
C SER A 93 31.03 -25.50 -11.67
N GLY A 94 32.28 -25.22 -11.30
CA GLY A 94 33.37 -25.05 -12.25
C GLY A 94 33.52 -26.39 -12.94
N ARG A 95 32.75 -26.60 -14.01
CA ARG A 95 33.04 -27.65 -14.95
C ARG A 95 34.32 -27.21 -15.66
N THR A 96 35.44 -27.80 -15.26
CA THR A 96 36.66 -27.82 -16.06
C THR A 96 36.36 -28.62 -17.32
N GLU A 97 35.83 -27.98 -18.35
CA GLU A 97 35.70 -28.59 -19.68
C GLU A 97 36.73 -27.92 -20.59
N ALA A 98 37.87 -28.60 -20.68
CA ALA A 98 38.86 -28.37 -21.70
C ALA A 98 38.26 -28.67 -23.08
N SER A 99 38.47 -27.73 -24.01
CA SER A 99 38.68 -27.94 -25.44
C SER A 99 37.66 -28.77 -26.22
N ARG A 100 36.74 -28.09 -26.91
CA ARG A 100 36.34 -28.45 -28.30
C ARG A 100 35.55 -27.32 -29.00
N PRO A 101 35.99 -26.84 -30.18
CA PRO A 101 35.13 -26.11 -31.12
C PRO A 101 34.77 -27.04 -32.33
N PRO A 102 34.04 -26.56 -33.35
CA PRO A 102 32.58 -26.45 -33.36
C PRO A 102 31.97 -27.32 -34.48
N GLU A 103 30.72 -27.76 -34.35
CA GLU A 103 29.96 -28.26 -35.50
C GLU A 103 28.54 -27.70 -35.50
N CYS A 104 28.29 -26.86 -36.51
CA CYS A 104 26.99 -26.37 -36.90
C CYS A 104 26.17 -27.51 -37.49
N HIS A 105 25.03 -27.85 -36.89
CA HIS A 105 23.92 -28.40 -37.66
C HIS A 105 22.58 -27.74 -37.32
N ARG A 106 22.01 -27.22 -38.40
CA ARG A 106 20.72 -26.55 -38.57
C ARG A 106 19.70 -27.64 -38.87
N ALA A 107 18.60 -27.72 -38.12
CA ALA A 107 17.44 -28.56 -38.45
C ALA A 107 16.16 -27.98 -37.79
N PRO A 108 14.94 -28.38 -38.18
CA PRO A 108 13.93 -27.47 -38.73
C PRO A 108 12.81 -27.11 -37.74
N ARG A 109 12.06 -26.05 -38.09
CA ARG A 109 10.79 -25.66 -37.44
C ARG A 109 9.74 -26.74 -37.69
N GLY A 110 9.27 -27.38 -36.63
CA GLY A 110 8.05 -28.21 -36.64
C GLY A 110 6.83 -27.40 -36.15
N PRO A 111 5.60 -27.75 -36.59
CA PRO A 111 4.39 -27.01 -36.26
C PRO A 111 3.84 -27.34 -34.86
N SER A 112 3.25 -26.32 -34.24
CA SER A 112 2.63 -26.34 -32.92
C SER A 112 1.47 -27.34 -32.79
N PRO A 113 1.30 -28.00 -31.63
CA PRO A 113 0.08 -28.73 -31.31
C PRO A 113 -0.99 -27.82 -30.66
N PRO A 114 -2.29 -28.15 -30.78
CA PRO A 114 -3.37 -27.40 -30.16
C PRO A 114 -3.49 -27.67 -28.65
N VAL A 115 -3.68 -26.59 -27.89
CA VAL A 115 -3.99 -26.61 -26.46
C VAL A 115 -5.44 -27.08 -26.26
N ARG A 116 -5.63 -28.19 -25.53
CA ARG A 116 -6.92 -28.61 -24.97
C ARG A 116 -7.00 -28.16 -23.52
N HIS A 117 -7.99 -27.33 -23.20
CA HIS A 117 -8.40 -27.07 -21.82
C HIS A 117 -9.38 -28.15 -21.36
N SER A 118 -9.04 -28.86 -20.29
CA SER A 118 -10.00 -29.60 -19.48
C SER A 118 -9.39 -29.92 -18.11
N CYS A 119 -10.00 -29.38 -17.05
CA CYS A 119 -10.06 -29.96 -15.71
C CYS A 119 -11.07 -29.13 -14.88
N SER A 120 -12.35 -29.50 -14.92
CA SER A 120 -13.32 -29.16 -13.87
C SER A 120 -13.36 -30.32 -12.87
N GLY A 121 -12.75 -30.16 -11.70
CA GLY A 121 -12.83 -31.12 -10.61
C GLY A 121 -13.69 -30.55 -9.49
N GLY A 122 -14.92 -31.04 -9.36
CA GLY A 122 -15.80 -30.76 -8.24
C GLY A 122 -15.37 -31.53 -6.99
N VAL A 123 -15.49 -30.89 -5.83
CA VAL A 123 -15.31 -31.52 -4.52
C VAL A 123 -16.69 -31.79 -3.92
N PRO A 124 -16.99 -33.03 -3.48
CA PRO A 124 -18.25 -33.35 -2.82
C PRO A 124 -18.23 -32.89 -1.35
N ALA A 125 -19.32 -32.25 -0.95
CA ALA A 125 -19.70 -32.07 0.44
C ALA A 125 -20.28 -33.39 0.99
N ALA A 126 -19.78 -33.87 2.13
CA ALA A 126 -20.44 -34.89 2.94
C ALA A 126 -20.29 -34.51 4.43
N THR A 127 -21.34 -33.97 5.07
CA THR A 127 -22.40 -34.64 5.85
C THR A 127 -22.00 -35.12 7.26
N ALA A 128 -22.80 -34.64 8.23
CA ALA A 128 -23.18 -35.27 9.51
C ALA A 128 -22.15 -35.33 10.66
N SER A 129 -22.33 -34.41 11.62
CA SER A 129 -22.01 -34.65 13.03
C SER A 129 -23.31 -34.94 13.79
N ARG A 130 -23.48 -36.18 14.27
CA ARG A 130 -24.66 -36.68 14.98
C ARG A 130 -24.35 -36.88 16.47
N LYS A 131 -25.27 -36.35 17.27
CA LYS A 131 -25.50 -36.46 18.73
C LYS A 131 -25.38 -37.87 19.33
N SER A 132 -25.15 -37.89 20.65
CA SER A 132 -25.43 -38.93 21.68
C SER A 132 -24.15 -39.46 22.33
N GLY A 133 -23.93 -39.43 23.64
CA GLY A 133 -24.88 -39.50 24.75
C GLY A 133 -24.79 -40.88 25.42
N THR A 134 -24.36 -40.91 26.68
CA THR A 134 -24.67 -41.92 27.71
C THR A 134 -23.93 -43.28 27.67
N ARG A 135 -23.10 -43.59 28.68
CA ARG A 135 -23.47 -44.39 29.88
C ARG A 135 -22.22 -44.89 30.62
N ARG A 136 -22.28 -44.74 31.94
CA ARG A 136 -21.47 -45.44 32.93
C ARG A 136 -21.80 -46.94 32.88
N GLY A 137 -20.78 -47.78 32.93
CA GLY A 137 -20.91 -49.22 33.14
C GLY A 137 -19.60 -49.76 33.70
N ALA A 138 -19.63 -50.16 34.97
CA ALA A 138 -18.54 -50.87 35.62
C ALA A 138 -18.50 -52.33 35.13
N CYS A 139 -17.31 -52.84 34.82
CA CYS A 139 -17.03 -54.27 34.73
C CYS A 139 -15.58 -54.55 35.19
N THR A 140 -15.52 -55.04 36.43
CA THR A 140 -14.73 -56.19 36.89
C THR A 140 -13.43 -56.56 36.16
N MET A 141 -12.33 -56.50 36.92
CA MET A 141 -11.03 -57.06 36.60
C MET A 141 -11.09 -58.57 36.32
N SER A 142 -10.46 -58.98 35.23
CA SER A 142 -9.84 -60.29 35.06
C SER A 142 -8.44 -60.05 34.49
N ARG A 143 -7.41 -60.48 35.22
CA ARG A 143 -5.99 -60.39 34.83
C ARG A 143 -5.58 -61.66 34.07
N PRO A 144 -5.39 -61.61 32.74
CA PRO A 144 -4.69 -62.69 32.03
C PRO A 144 -3.18 -62.44 32.06
N THR A 145 -2.48 -63.12 32.97
CA THR A 145 -1.03 -63.04 33.18
C THR A 145 -0.18 -63.58 32.02
N ARG A 146 -0.78 -63.96 30.87
CA ARG A 146 -0.07 -64.47 29.68
C ARG A 146 0.06 -63.46 28.54
N ALA A 147 -0.57 -62.29 28.62
CA ALA A 147 -0.51 -61.25 27.56
C ALA A 147 0.80 -60.41 27.57
N ARG A 148 1.63 -60.51 28.61
CA ARG A 148 2.82 -59.65 28.79
C ARG A 148 4.03 -60.04 27.94
N LEU A 149 4.10 -61.29 27.46
CA LEU A 149 5.20 -61.73 26.57
C LEU A 149 4.93 -61.42 25.09
N ALA A 150 3.66 -61.42 24.66
CA ALA A 150 3.31 -61.11 23.27
C ALA A 150 3.45 -59.61 22.94
N ALA A 151 3.16 -58.72 23.89
CA ALA A 151 3.31 -57.27 23.70
C ALA A 151 4.78 -56.83 23.56
N GLY A 152 5.72 -57.54 24.18
CA GLY A 152 7.15 -57.25 24.10
C GLY A 152 7.73 -57.50 22.70
N LEU A 153 7.34 -58.60 22.05
CA LEU A 153 7.84 -58.94 20.70
C LEU A 153 7.30 -58.00 19.61
N VAL A 154 6.05 -57.54 19.74
CA VAL A 154 5.49 -56.55 18.80
C VAL A 154 6.18 -55.19 18.99
N GLY A 155 6.48 -54.79 20.23
CA GLY A 155 7.23 -53.55 20.50
C GLY A 155 8.65 -53.55 19.92
N VAL A 156 9.36 -54.67 20.02
CA VAL A 156 10.72 -54.81 19.44
C VAL A 156 10.67 -54.82 17.91
N ALA A 157 9.69 -55.48 17.29
CA ALA A 157 9.52 -55.46 15.84
C ALA A 157 9.21 -54.05 15.30
N VAL A 158 8.42 -53.25 16.03
CA VAL A 158 8.14 -51.85 15.66
C VAL A 158 9.38 -50.97 15.82
N LEU A 159 10.18 -51.16 16.88
CA LEU A 159 11.43 -50.41 17.07
C LEU A 159 12.49 -50.74 16.01
N VAL A 160 12.60 -52.00 15.58
CA VAL A 160 13.50 -52.40 14.48
C VAL A 160 13.01 -51.87 13.13
N GLY A 161 11.70 -51.79 12.92
CA GLY A 161 11.10 -51.17 11.74
C GLY A 161 11.40 -49.67 11.61
N ILE A 162 11.41 -48.93 12.74
CA ILE A 162 11.72 -47.49 12.73
C ILE A 162 13.21 -47.24 12.49
N ALA A 163 14.10 -48.12 12.97
CA ALA A 163 15.55 -48.00 12.77
C ALA A 163 16.01 -48.37 11.34
N SER A 164 15.20 -49.11 10.58
CA SER A 164 15.52 -49.54 9.21
C SER A 164 14.83 -48.70 8.13
N ALA A 165 14.04 -47.69 8.53
CA ALA A 165 13.53 -46.71 7.58
C ALA A 165 14.71 -45.92 7.00
N PRO A 166 14.89 -45.87 5.66
CA PRO A 166 15.92 -45.04 5.07
C PRO A 166 15.71 -43.61 5.55
N SER A 167 16.78 -42.96 6.00
CA SER A 167 16.76 -41.53 6.32
C SER A 167 16.13 -40.80 5.14
N VAL A 168 14.98 -40.16 5.37
CA VAL A 168 14.32 -39.35 4.35
C VAL A 168 15.40 -38.42 3.79
N PRO A 169 15.74 -38.52 2.49
CA PRO A 169 16.72 -37.62 1.92
C PRO A 169 16.24 -36.21 2.21
N LEU A 170 17.07 -35.42 2.87
CA LEU A 170 16.79 -34.01 3.10
C LEU A 170 16.57 -33.40 1.71
N THR A 171 15.30 -33.14 1.38
CA THR A 171 14.97 -32.42 0.16
C THR A 171 15.50 -31.01 0.37
N ASP A 172 16.65 -30.71 -0.25
CA ASP A 172 17.18 -29.36 -0.33
C ASP A 172 16.13 -28.52 -1.07
N ALA A 173 15.32 -27.77 -0.32
CA ALA A 173 14.49 -26.72 -0.86
C ALA A 173 15.42 -25.57 -1.24
N ALA A 174 16.15 -25.73 -2.34
CA ALA A 174 16.86 -24.63 -2.95
C ALA A 174 15.82 -23.71 -3.59
N PHE A 175 15.71 -22.48 -3.08
CA PHE A 175 15.10 -21.36 -3.80
C PHE A 175 15.90 -21.19 -5.11
N THR A 176 15.44 -21.84 -6.18
CA THR A 176 16.15 -21.92 -7.45
C THR A 176 15.90 -20.69 -8.31
N ASP A 177 14.88 -19.91 -7.99
CA ASP A 177 14.61 -18.63 -8.62
C ASP A 177 14.69 -17.52 -7.58
N SER A 178 15.66 -16.63 -7.76
CA SER A 178 15.56 -15.28 -7.20
C SER A 178 14.35 -14.62 -7.85
N GLU A 179 13.19 -14.68 -7.19
CA GLU A 179 12.02 -13.91 -7.59
C GLU A 179 12.32 -12.43 -7.32
N TYR A 180 12.74 -11.73 -8.37
CA TYR A 180 12.81 -10.28 -8.36
C TYR A 180 11.40 -9.72 -8.52
N ALA A 181 10.79 -9.30 -7.41
CA ALA A 181 9.63 -8.43 -7.50
C ALA A 181 10.11 -7.01 -7.86
N SER A 182 10.07 -6.66 -9.15
CA SER A 182 10.24 -5.28 -9.60
C SER A 182 8.87 -4.63 -9.75
N GLY A 183 8.62 -3.56 -9.00
CA GLY A 183 7.47 -2.69 -9.21
C GLY A 183 7.94 -1.29 -9.54
N SER A 184 7.41 -0.68 -10.59
CA SER A 184 7.57 0.75 -10.83
C SER A 184 6.38 1.48 -10.22
N PHE A 185 6.62 2.46 -9.35
CA PHE A 185 5.60 3.45 -8.98
C PHE A 185 5.90 4.74 -9.72
N THR A 186 4.85 5.40 -10.20
CA THR A 186 4.97 6.75 -10.76
C THR A 186 4.61 7.73 -9.65
N ALA A 187 5.59 8.50 -9.19
CA ALA A 187 5.31 9.64 -8.32
C ALA A 187 4.52 10.67 -9.14
N ALA A 188 3.34 11.05 -8.67
CA ALA A 188 2.51 12.07 -9.31
C ALA A 188 2.45 13.29 -8.40
N THR A 189 2.83 14.44 -8.93
CA THR A 189 2.61 15.73 -8.25
C THR A 189 1.19 16.21 -8.55
N LEU A 190 0.43 16.55 -7.51
CA LEU A 190 -0.85 17.23 -7.72
C LEU A 190 -0.59 18.71 -8.03
N SER A 191 -0.99 19.17 -9.22
CA SER A 191 -0.86 20.57 -9.62
C SER A 191 -1.72 21.48 -8.72
N THR A 192 -1.12 22.59 -8.28
CA THR A 192 -1.81 23.62 -7.51
C THR A 192 -2.93 24.25 -8.34
N PRO A 193 -4.17 24.34 -7.80
CA PRO A 193 -5.25 25.07 -8.45
C PRO A 193 -4.88 26.56 -8.64
N THR A 194 -5.41 27.19 -9.68
CA THR A 194 -5.19 28.62 -9.92
C THR A 194 -6.49 29.38 -9.70
N VAL A 195 -6.53 30.29 -8.72
CA VAL A 195 -7.70 31.16 -8.49
C VAL A 195 -7.73 32.25 -9.56
N THR A 196 -8.75 32.20 -10.42
CA THR A 196 -8.97 33.15 -11.51
C THR A 196 -9.72 34.40 -11.07
N SER A 197 -10.66 34.28 -10.13
CA SER A 197 -11.32 35.43 -9.53
C SER A 197 -11.80 35.14 -8.11
N CYS A 198 -11.86 36.18 -7.30
CA CYS A 198 -12.63 36.17 -6.06
C CYS A 198 -13.35 37.51 -5.92
N THR A 199 -14.68 37.48 -5.94
CA THR A 199 -15.51 38.69 -5.95
C THR A 199 -16.50 38.64 -4.81
N VAL A 200 -16.58 39.73 -4.06
CA VAL A 200 -17.56 39.88 -2.99
C VAL A 200 -18.89 40.36 -3.57
N THR A 201 -19.99 39.80 -3.07
CA THR A 201 -21.35 40.24 -3.38
C THR A 201 -21.86 41.12 -2.24
N ASN A 202 -22.32 42.32 -2.58
CA ASN A 202 -22.91 43.27 -1.64
C ASN A 202 -24.33 43.63 -2.07
N PHE A 203 -25.23 43.85 -1.11
CA PHE A 203 -26.57 44.38 -1.34
C PHE A 203 -26.79 45.59 -0.44
N LEU A 204 -27.06 46.75 -1.03
CA LEU A 204 -27.22 48.03 -0.30
C LEU A 204 -26.04 48.35 0.64
N GLY A 205 -24.82 47.95 0.26
CA GLY A 205 -23.61 48.14 1.06
C GLY A 205 -23.39 47.09 2.14
N THR A 206 -24.29 46.10 2.31
CA THR A 206 -24.14 44.97 3.22
C THR A 206 -23.54 43.77 2.52
N PHE A 207 -22.58 43.09 3.16
CA PHE A 207 -22.02 41.82 2.67
C PHE A 207 -23.10 40.72 2.60
N THR A 208 -23.32 40.15 1.42
CA THR A 208 -24.28 39.04 1.22
C THR A 208 -23.62 37.72 0.87
N GLY A 209 -22.34 37.74 0.47
CA GLY A 209 -21.58 36.54 0.16
C GLY A 209 -20.36 36.85 -0.70
N PHE A 210 -19.73 35.82 -1.24
CA PHE A 210 -18.68 35.95 -2.25
C PHE A 210 -18.74 34.80 -3.25
N THR A 211 -18.17 35.02 -4.42
CA THR A 211 -17.97 34.01 -5.45
C THR A 211 -16.47 33.87 -5.69
N ILE A 212 -15.98 32.64 -5.62
CA ILE A 212 -14.60 32.29 -5.97
C ILE A 212 -14.61 31.38 -7.19
N THR A 213 -13.75 31.69 -8.16
CA THR A 213 -13.53 30.86 -9.34
C THR A 213 -12.07 30.42 -9.43
N TRP A 214 -11.85 29.17 -9.82
CA TRP A 214 -10.52 28.61 -9.98
C TRP A 214 -10.48 27.57 -11.09
N THR A 215 -9.29 27.29 -11.59
CA THR A 215 -9.04 26.25 -12.59
C THR A 215 -8.17 25.13 -12.02
N SER A 216 -8.47 23.89 -12.40
CA SER A 216 -7.69 22.70 -12.03
C SER A 216 -7.81 21.63 -13.12
N PRO A 217 -6.75 20.82 -13.38
CA PRO A 217 -6.83 19.70 -14.32
C PRO A 217 -7.56 18.48 -13.72
N TYR A 218 -7.82 18.46 -12.42
CA TYR A 218 -8.47 17.34 -11.73
C TYR A 218 -9.98 17.52 -11.66
N GLN A 219 -10.72 16.43 -11.49
CA GLN A 219 -12.19 16.46 -11.42
C GLN A 219 -12.71 17.04 -10.08
N LYS A 220 -14.00 17.40 -10.04
CA LYS A 220 -14.67 17.98 -8.85
C LYS A 220 -14.47 17.15 -7.58
N VAL A 221 -14.52 15.83 -7.68
CA VAL A 221 -14.33 14.93 -6.51
C VAL A 221 -12.92 15.01 -5.92
N GLN A 222 -11.96 15.55 -6.67
CA GLN A 222 -10.58 15.78 -6.28
C GLN A 222 -10.32 17.25 -5.94
N GLN A 223 -11.35 18.08 -5.79
CA GLN A 223 -11.22 19.48 -5.40
C GLN A 223 -11.78 19.67 -4.00
N ARG A 224 -11.07 20.46 -3.20
CA ARG A 224 -11.50 20.83 -1.85
C ARG A 224 -11.40 22.33 -1.66
N LEU A 225 -12.55 22.93 -1.34
CA LEU A 225 -12.67 24.32 -0.91
C LEU A 225 -12.80 24.33 0.62
N SER A 226 -12.05 25.19 1.29
CA SER A 226 -12.16 25.38 2.73
C SER A 226 -12.06 26.86 3.11
N ILE A 227 -12.65 27.21 4.25
CA ILE A 227 -12.62 28.56 4.81
C ILE A 227 -12.23 28.45 6.28
N ASN A 228 -11.11 29.07 6.68
CA ASN A 228 -10.51 28.90 8.02
C ASN A 228 -10.37 27.42 8.44
N ASN A 229 -9.95 26.56 7.51
CA ASN A 229 -9.84 25.11 7.68
C ASN A 229 -11.16 24.32 7.77
N VAL A 230 -12.31 24.99 7.70
CA VAL A 230 -13.61 24.31 7.58
C VAL A 230 -13.87 23.96 6.13
N VAL A 231 -14.06 22.68 5.84
CA VAL A 231 -14.33 22.20 4.47
C VAL A 231 -15.74 22.60 4.05
N VAL A 232 -15.84 23.24 2.88
CA VAL A 232 -17.13 23.55 2.25
C VAL A 232 -17.62 22.33 1.49
N ASP A 233 -18.88 21.98 1.68
CA ASP A 233 -19.50 20.87 0.96
C ASP A 233 -19.43 21.10 -0.56
N ASN A 234 -18.95 20.08 -1.28
CA ASN A 234 -18.72 20.13 -2.71
C ASN A 234 -20.02 20.29 -3.51
N THR A 235 -21.19 20.09 -2.92
CA THR A 235 -22.49 20.43 -3.52
C THR A 235 -22.60 21.93 -3.88
N ASN A 236 -21.89 22.81 -3.16
CA ASN A 236 -21.85 24.26 -3.43
C ASN A 236 -20.87 24.65 -4.56
N VAL A 237 -20.12 23.68 -5.10
CA VAL A 237 -19.13 23.91 -6.17
C VAL A 237 -19.72 23.47 -7.51
N THR A 238 -19.73 24.36 -8.48
CA THR A 238 -20.08 24.05 -9.87
C THR A 238 -18.82 23.77 -10.68
N GLN A 239 -18.86 22.77 -11.56
CA GLN A 239 -17.77 22.45 -12.49
C GLN A 239 -18.25 22.68 -13.92
N THR A 240 -17.41 23.27 -14.76
CA THR A 240 -17.63 23.45 -16.19
C THR A 240 -16.36 23.15 -17.00
N GLY A 241 -16.52 22.90 -18.30
CA GLY A 241 -15.42 22.62 -19.23
C GLY A 241 -15.06 21.13 -19.35
N THR A 242 -14.23 20.82 -20.34
CA THR A 242 -13.71 19.47 -20.64
C THR A 242 -12.22 19.32 -20.33
N GLY A 243 -11.59 20.35 -19.75
CA GLY A 243 -10.18 20.37 -19.35
C GLY A 243 -9.42 21.58 -19.91
N PRO A 244 -8.59 22.28 -19.10
CA PRO A 244 -8.66 22.34 -17.64
C PRO A 244 -10.06 22.74 -17.16
N TYR A 245 -10.53 22.13 -16.07
CA TYR A 245 -11.88 22.39 -15.57
C TYR A 245 -11.93 23.74 -14.86
N THR A 246 -13.05 24.45 -15.04
CA THR A 246 -13.33 25.69 -14.32
C THR A 246 -14.35 25.41 -13.23
N TYR A 247 -13.99 25.81 -12.02
CA TYR A 247 -14.79 25.68 -10.83
C TYR A 247 -15.30 27.03 -10.38
N SER A 248 -16.54 27.08 -9.89
CA SER A 248 -17.12 28.27 -9.29
C SER A 248 -17.95 27.88 -8.08
N ALA A 249 -17.74 28.57 -6.96
CA ALA A 249 -18.51 28.41 -5.74
C ALA A 249 -19.03 29.77 -5.29
N THR A 250 -20.34 29.87 -5.07
CA THR A 250 -20.99 31.06 -4.51
C THR A 250 -21.40 30.75 -3.08
N ILE A 251 -20.76 31.44 -2.14
CA ILE A 251 -20.92 31.22 -0.71
C ILE A 251 -21.69 32.40 -0.12
N SER A 252 -22.89 32.14 0.40
CA SER A 252 -23.72 33.15 1.04
C SER A 252 -23.26 33.48 2.45
N SER A 253 -23.59 34.67 2.95
CA SER A 253 -23.34 35.08 4.34
C SER A 253 -24.04 34.16 5.35
N GLY A 254 -25.21 33.62 5.01
CA GLY A 254 -25.91 32.63 5.84
C GLY A 254 -25.08 31.37 6.04
N LEU A 255 -24.55 30.79 4.96
CA LEU A 255 -23.67 29.62 5.03
C LEU A 255 -22.38 29.94 5.81
N LEU A 256 -21.78 31.11 5.59
CA LEU A 256 -20.59 31.52 6.32
C LEU A 256 -20.84 31.69 7.82
N ASN A 257 -21.98 32.25 8.23
CA ASN A 257 -22.37 32.34 9.64
C ASN A 257 -22.57 30.95 10.25
N THR A 258 -23.11 29.99 9.50
CA THR A 258 -23.22 28.60 9.96
C THR A 258 -21.85 27.93 10.11
N LEU A 259 -20.92 28.18 9.18
CA LEU A 259 -19.60 27.56 9.19
C LEU A 259 -18.64 28.19 10.22
N LEU A 260 -18.73 29.51 10.43
CA LEU A 260 -17.73 30.30 11.17
C LEU A 260 -18.29 31.06 12.37
N GLY A 261 -19.61 31.04 12.58
CA GLY A 261 -20.27 31.79 13.64
C GLY A 261 -20.40 33.29 13.31
N SER A 262 -19.40 34.09 13.71
CA SER A 262 -19.42 35.56 13.55
C SER A 262 -18.41 36.02 12.49
N LEU A 263 -18.91 36.70 11.46
CA LEU A 263 -18.12 37.25 10.36
C LEU A 263 -17.76 38.73 10.53
N LEU A 264 -18.26 39.38 11.58
CA LEU A 264 -18.19 40.83 11.69
C LEU A 264 -16.77 41.28 12.02
N GLY A 265 -16.19 42.10 11.14
CA GLY A 265 -14.81 42.57 11.27
C GLY A 265 -13.77 41.46 11.17
N SER A 266 -14.14 40.27 10.67
CA SER A 266 -13.23 39.13 10.59
C SER A 266 -12.53 39.05 9.23
N THR A 267 -11.33 38.49 9.27
CA THR A 267 -10.53 38.15 8.10
C THR A 267 -10.47 36.64 8.01
N ASN A 268 -10.91 36.07 6.90
CA ASN A 268 -11.06 34.63 6.72
C ASN A 268 -10.17 34.16 5.56
N THR A 269 -9.47 33.06 5.75
CA THR A 269 -8.64 32.45 4.71
C THR A 269 -9.49 31.49 3.89
N VAL A 270 -9.69 31.80 2.62
CA VAL A 270 -10.31 30.92 1.62
C VAL A 270 -9.20 30.12 0.96
N ARG A 271 -9.28 28.80 1.03
CA ARG A 271 -8.26 27.86 0.56
C ARG A 271 -8.85 26.88 -0.44
N VAL A 272 -8.19 26.71 -1.57
CA VAL A 272 -8.51 25.67 -2.55
C VAL A 272 -7.30 24.77 -2.74
N ASP A 273 -7.48 23.48 -2.58
CA ASP A 273 -6.49 22.46 -2.91
C ASP A 273 -7.09 21.29 -3.71
N SER A 274 -6.22 20.59 -4.43
CA SER A 274 -6.57 19.33 -5.07
C SER A 274 -6.23 18.18 -4.13
N ILE A 275 -7.08 17.18 -4.05
CA ILE A 275 -6.89 16.00 -3.19
C ILE A 275 -6.92 14.72 -4.01
N TYR A 276 -6.17 13.71 -3.58
CA TYR A 276 -6.30 12.38 -4.15
C TYR A 276 -7.38 11.60 -3.37
N SER A 277 -8.43 11.17 -4.08
CA SER A 277 -9.60 10.53 -3.46
C SER A 277 -9.20 9.33 -2.62
N GLY A 278 -9.72 9.27 -1.39
CA GLY A 278 -9.44 8.18 -0.44
C GLY A 278 -8.09 8.28 0.29
N THR A 279 -7.37 9.40 0.16
CA THR A 279 -6.08 9.59 0.83
C THR A 279 -6.00 10.96 1.51
N SER A 280 -4.98 11.16 2.35
CA SER A 280 -4.64 12.47 2.94
C SER A 280 -3.81 13.36 2.01
N TRP A 281 -3.45 12.88 0.82
CA TRP A 281 -2.61 13.62 -0.12
C TRP A 281 -3.36 14.81 -0.70
N ALA A 282 -2.74 15.97 -0.61
CA ALA A 282 -3.25 17.23 -1.16
C ALA A 282 -2.13 17.98 -1.91
N SER A 283 -2.50 18.72 -2.94
CA SER A 283 -1.60 19.69 -3.60
C SER A 283 -1.25 20.82 -2.62
N PRO A 284 -0.19 21.60 -2.90
CA PRO A 284 -0.07 22.93 -2.34
C PRO A 284 -1.37 23.69 -2.61
N ALA A 285 -1.84 24.42 -1.60
CA ALA A 285 -3.11 25.12 -1.69
C ALA A 285 -2.90 26.55 -2.18
N VAL A 286 -3.85 27.04 -2.97
CA VAL A 286 -3.97 28.46 -3.28
C VAL A 286 -4.89 29.11 -2.26
N THR A 287 -4.47 30.25 -1.73
CA THR A 287 -5.20 30.98 -0.69
C THR A 287 -5.61 32.36 -1.17
N ARG A 288 -6.76 32.81 -0.68
CA ARG A 288 -7.26 34.18 -0.77
C ARG A 288 -7.74 34.61 0.61
N THR A 289 -7.67 35.90 0.88
CA THR A 289 -8.08 36.53 2.11
C THR A 289 -9.41 37.24 1.87
N LEU A 290 -10.46 36.75 2.52
CA LEU A 290 -11.78 37.39 2.56
C LEU A 290 -11.84 38.31 3.78
N SER A 291 -11.94 39.61 3.55
CA SER A 291 -12.14 40.62 4.59
C SER A 291 -13.57 41.16 4.52
N VAL A 292 -14.29 41.09 5.64
CA VAL A 292 -15.64 41.65 5.79
C VAL A 292 -15.57 42.82 6.77
N GLY A 293 -15.71 44.04 6.24
CA GLY A 293 -15.52 45.27 7.01
C GLY A 293 -16.81 45.78 7.67
N GLY A 294 -16.66 46.48 8.80
CA GLY A 294 -17.75 47.19 9.47
C GLY A 294 -18.59 46.33 10.42
N LEU A 295 -19.32 47.02 11.30
CA LEU A 295 -20.30 46.40 12.20
C LEU A 295 -21.55 46.09 11.36
N LEU A 296 -21.84 44.81 11.12
CA LEU A 296 -22.86 44.28 10.19
C LEU A 296 -22.50 44.23 8.70
N GLY A 297 -21.22 44.33 8.33
CA GLY A 297 -20.86 44.46 6.91
C GLY A 297 -21.23 45.84 6.34
N LEU A 298 -21.68 46.77 7.20
CA LEU A 298 -22.09 48.13 6.85
C LEU A 298 -20.92 49.08 7.09
N GLY A 299 -20.49 49.76 6.02
CA GLY A 299 -19.52 50.87 6.12
C GLY A 299 -18.03 50.46 6.12
N GLY A 300 -17.69 49.20 5.80
CA GLY A 300 -16.32 48.77 5.56
C GLY A 300 -16.10 48.25 4.13
N ASN A 301 -14.85 48.25 3.66
CA ASN A 301 -14.52 47.74 2.33
C ASN A 301 -14.45 46.21 2.37
N ASN A 302 -15.46 45.54 1.82
CA ASN A 302 -15.47 44.07 1.73
C ASN A 302 -14.62 43.63 0.54
N THR A 303 -13.58 42.83 0.80
CA THR A 303 -12.60 42.45 -0.23
C THR A 303 -12.31 40.96 -0.18
N CYS A 304 -11.97 40.38 -1.34
CA CYS A 304 -11.42 39.03 -1.43
C CYS A 304 -10.17 39.05 -2.31
N THR A 305 -8.99 38.92 -1.71
CA THR A 305 -7.69 39.13 -2.39
C THR A 305 -6.68 38.07 -2.06
#